data_AF-A0A0G1ZI76-F1
#
_entry.id   AF-A0A0G1ZI76-F1
#
_cell.length_a   1.000
_cell.length_b   1.000
_cell.length_c   1.000
_cell.angle_alpha   90.00
_cell.angle_beta   90.00
_cell.angle_gamma   90.00
#
_symmetry.space_group_name_H-M   'P 1'
#
loop_
_entity.id
_entity.type
_entity.pdbx_description
1 polymer ?
#
loop_
_entity_poly.entity_id
_entity_poly.type
_entity_poly.pdbx_seq_one_letter_code
_entity_poly.pdbx_strand_id
1 'polypeptide(L)'
;TRNCRSKVQNTALCEAALKTPSTKLFSQSGYSGTTATANFSRPDVTGCVVTETYVFAMDAVNAVGKVKYPTSWVYVSIYDHDQCASGIIREIYGSTELTPNEFTVAKNLSSASLRATIPVHHVTLGHWGTVEVEIAWAGTGAAYHGVSQYRDRTPGFMVRNHSVGTQRFAEADGAVWDAEGDYARGESTYAYTMSTRSGTLVIVK
;
A
#
# COMPACT_ATOMS: atom_id res chain seq x y z
N THR A 1 -11.02 43.32 -32.58
CA THR A 1 -12.17 42.46 -32.15
C THR A 1 -11.97 40.94 -32.25
N ARG A 2 -10.94 40.39 -31.65
CA ARG A 2 -9.71 40.69 -32.35
C ARG A 2 -9.43 39.57 -33.36
N ASN A 3 -10.47 39.14 -34.11
CA ASN A 3 -10.52 39.15 -35.58
C ASN A 3 -9.27 39.90 -36.05
N CYS A 4 -8.19 39.14 -36.24
CA CYS A 4 -6.88 39.65 -36.63
C CYS A 4 -6.94 39.87 -38.14
N ARG A 5 -7.81 40.80 -38.54
CA ARG A 5 -7.84 41.39 -39.86
C ARG A 5 -7.78 42.89 -39.69
N SER A 6 -6.57 43.38 -39.46
CA SER A 6 -6.12 44.56 -40.18
C SER A 6 -4.61 44.55 -40.20
N LYS A 7 -4.11 44.75 -41.42
CA LYS A 7 -2.71 44.90 -41.79
C LYS A 7 -1.99 45.88 -40.86
N VAL A 8 -0.66 45.72 -40.85
CA VAL A 8 0.37 46.63 -40.36
C VAL A 8 0.86 46.32 -38.93
N GLN A 9 2.00 45.62 -38.90
CA GLN A 9 3.04 45.57 -37.86
C GLN A 9 2.62 45.02 -36.46
N ASN A 10 3.37 44.02 -35.97
CA ASN A 10 3.30 43.40 -34.62
C ASN A 10 2.32 42.23 -34.37
N THR A 11 2.35 41.17 -35.18
CA THR A 11 1.51 39.97 -34.94
C THR A 11 2.25 38.62 -34.86
N ALA A 12 3.50 38.53 -35.29
CA ALA A 12 4.17 37.23 -35.51
C ALA A 12 4.58 36.43 -34.25
N LEU A 13 4.60 37.01 -33.04
CA LEU A 13 4.96 36.26 -31.82
C LEU A 13 3.99 36.44 -30.64
N CYS A 14 3.05 37.40 -30.74
CA CYS A 14 1.88 37.45 -29.85
C CYS A 14 0.99 36.20 -30.04
N GLU A 15 1.05 35.58 -31.23
CA GLU A 15 0.43 34.28 -31.54
C GLU A 15 1.16 33.08 -30.90
N ALA A 16 2.41 33.22 -30.45
CA ALA A 16 3.18 32.14 -29.83
C ALA A 16 3.00 32.04 -28.30
N ALA A 17 2.40 33.06 -27.64
CA ALA A 17 2.41 33.17 -26.17
C ALA A 17 1.03 33.22 -25.48
N LEU A 18 -0.09 33.25 -26.20
CA LEU A 18 -1.41 33.55 -25.59
C LEU A 18 -2.49 32.46 -25.70
N LYS A 19 -2.22 31.26 -26.24
CA LYS A 19 -3.26 30.21 -26.37
C LYS A 19 -2.80 28.78 -26.09
N THR A 20 -1.88 28.60 -25.16
CA THR A 20 -1.70 27.26 -24.57
C THR A 20 -1.49 27.43 -23.07
N PRO A 21 -2.46 27.04 -22.22
CA PRO A 21 -2.08 26.61 -20.88
C PRO A 21 -1.12 25.45 -21.13
N SER A 22 0.19 25.70 -21.00
CA SER A 22 1.17 24.64 -21.09
C SER A 22 0.82 23.71 -19.95
N THR A 23 0.16 22.60 -20.31
CA THR A 23 -0.19 21.53 -19.40
C THR A 23 1.14 20.98 -18.90
N LYS A 24 1.65 21.53 -17.79
CA LYS A 24 2.96 21.15 -17.26
C LYS A 24 2.76 19.87 -16.47
N LEU A 25 3.49 18.82 -16.86
CA LEU A 25 3.67 17.67 -15.99
C LEU A 25 4.31 18.19 -14.70
N PHE A 26 3.58 18.09 -13.60
CA PHE A 26 4.04 18.56 -12.30
C PHE A 26 4.81 17.45 -11.59
N SER A 27 4.26 16.24 -11.60
CA SER A 27 4.94 15.07 -11.07
C SER A 27 4.58 13.79 -11.82
N GLN A 28 5.54 12.88 -11.86
CA GLN A 28 5.37 11.52 -12.30
C GLN A 28 5.94 10.62 -11.21
N SER A 29 5.15 9.64 -10.79
CA SER A 29 5.62 8.60 -9.88
C SER A 29 5.26 7.21 -10.39
N GLY A 30 5.98 6.21 -9.89
CA GLY A 30 5.76 4.83 -10.25
C GLY A 30 6.05 3.89 -9.08
N TYR A 31 5.46 2.71 -9.17
CA TYR A 31 5.61 1.61 -8.23
C TYR A 31 5.72 0.33 -9.04
N SER A 32 6.63 -0.55 -8.65
CA SER A 32 6.69 -1.92 -9.16
C SER A 32 7.16 -2.83 -8.04
N GLY A 33 6.31 -3.73 -7.56
CA GLY A 33 6.67 -4.56 -6.43
C GLY A 33 5.73 -5.73 -6.20
N THR A 34 6.14 -6.58 -5.28
CA THR A 34 5.37 -7.68 -4.73
C THR A 34 4.94 -7.37 -3.31
N THR A 35 3.74 -7.80 -2.93
CA THR A 35 3.19 -7.64 -1.59
C THR A 35 2.62 -8.96 -1.09
N ALA A 36 2.57 -9.12 0.22
CA ALA A 36 1.78 -10.15 0.89
C ALA A 36 1.00 -9.50 2.02
N THR A 37 -0.27 -9.87 2.12
CA THR A 37 -1.19 -9.33 3.11
C THR A 37 -1.85 -10.48 3.86
N ALA A 38 -1.95 -10.39 5.18
CA ALA A 38 -2.69 -11.32 6.01
C ALA A 38 -3.48 -10.55 7.06
N ASN A 39 -4.63 -11.09 7.42
CA ASN A 39 -5.40 -10.65 8.56
C ASN A 39 -5.86 -11.86 9.37
N PHE A 40 -5.79 -11.73 10.68
CA PHE A 40 -6.25 -12.70 11.65
C PHE A 40 -7.32 -12.03 12.50
N SER A 41 -8.41 -12.75 12.78
CA SER A 41 -9.46 -12.26 13.66
C SER A 41 -9.80 -13.36 14.66
N ARG A 42 -9.77 -12.99 15.95
CA ARG A 42 -9.92 -13.92 17.06
C ARG A 42 -10.89 -13.37 18.10
N PRO A 43 -12.15 -13.83 18.08
CA PRO A 43 -13.04 -13.61 19.20
C PRO A 43 -12.55 -14.39 20.43
N ASP A 44 -12.73 -13.82 21.61
CA ASP A 44 -12.54 -14.48 22.89
C ASP A 44 -13.66 -15.52 23.16
N VAL A 45 -13.58 -16.20 24.31
CA VAL A 45 -14.57 -17.22 24.69
C VAL A 45 -15.99 -16.67 24.85
N THR A 46 -16.13 -15.38 25.14
CA THR A 46 -17.44 -14.72 25.23
C THR A 46 -17.97 -14.29 23.86
N GLY A 47 -17.08 -14.21 22.86
CA GLY A 47 -17.38 -13.67 21.55
C GLY A 47 -17.55 -12.15 21.55
N CYS A 48 -17.22 -11.45 22.63
CA CYS A 48 -17.37 -10.00 22.73
C CYS A 48 -16.07 -9.25 22.49
N VAL A 49 -14.92 -9.82 22.86
CA VAL A 49 -13.62 -9.20 22.60
C VAL A 49 -13.03 -9.84 21.36
N VAL A 50 -12.69 -9.03 20.35
CA VAL A 50 -12.07 -9.50 19.13
C VAL A 50 -10.69 -8.89 18.99
N THR A 51 -9.68 -9.73 18.86
CA THR A 51 -8.34 -9.34 18.43
C THR A 51 -8.25 -9.42 16.91
N GLU A 52 -7.96 -8.30 16.28
CA GLU A 52 -7.63 -8.21 14.86
C GLU A 52 -6.15 -7.94 14.68
N THR A 53 -5.49 -8.76 13.87
CA THR A 53 -4.07 -8.60 13.54
C THR A 53 -3.91 -8.52 12.04
N TYR A 54 -3.43 -7.38 11.56
CA TYR A 54 -3.17 -7.13 10.16
C TYR A 54 -1.66 -7.04 9.92
N VAL A 55 -1.20 -7.77 8.91
CA VAL A 55 0.20 -7.75 8.46
C VAL A 55 0.25 -7.46 6.97
N PHE A 56 1.04 -6.47 6.61
CA PHE A 56 1.34 -6.11 5.23
C PHE A 56 2.84 -6.03 5.05
N ALA A 57 3.38 -6.79 4.10
CA ALA A 57 4.78 -6.68 3.70
C ALA A 57 4.88 -6.40 2.20
N MET A 58 5.88 -5.62 1.82
CA MET A 58 6.20 -5.42 0.41
C MET A 58 7.69 -5.39 0.13
N ASP A 59 7.99 -5.77 -1.12
CA ASP A 59 9.26 -5.59 -1.78
C ASP A 59 9.02 -4.86 -3.09
N ALA A 60 9.50 -3.63 -3.21
CA ALA A 60 9.17 -2.76 -4.32
C ALA A 60 10.34 -1.92 -4.82
N VAL A 61 10.17 -1.40 -6.03
CA VAL A 61 10.94 -0.29 -6.58
C VAL A 61 9.97 0.86 -6.81
N ASN A 62 10.18 1.92 -6.05
CA ASN A 62 9.47 3.18 -6.22
C ASN A 62 10.22 4.07 -7.22
N ALA A 63 9.49 4.96 -7.88
CA ALA A 63 10.06 5.91 -8.82
C ALA A 63 9.43 7.28 -8.67
N VAL A 64 10.26 8.33 -8.75
CA VAL A 64 9.83 9.72 -8.90
C VAL A 64 10.59 10.31 -10.08
N GLY A 65 9.85 10.67 -11.12
CA GLY A 65 10.43 11.02 -12.42
C GLY A 65 11.29 9.87 -12.97
N LYS A 66 12.59 10.12 -13.14
CA LYS A 66 13.57 9.13 -13.62
C LYS A 66 14.31 8.41 -12.47
N VAL A 67 14.20 8.91 -11.24
CA VAL A 67 14.90 8.35 -10.09
C VAL A 67 14.14 7.14 -9.60
N LYS A 68 14.84 6.02 -9.39
CA LYS A 68 14.30 4.79 -8.84
C LYS A 68 15.00 4.46 -7.53
N TYR A 69 14.25 3.98 -6.55
CA TYR A 69 14.79 3.54 -5.27
C TYR A 69 14.05 2.28 -4.80
N PRO A 70 14.79 1.25 -4.37
CA PRO A 70 14.19 0.06 -3.78
C PRO A 70 13.55 0.42 -2.43
N THR A 71 12.51 -0.28 -2.05
CA THR A 71 11.82 -0.13 -0.77
C THR A 71 11.30 -1.48 -0.35
N SER A 72 11.78 -1.97 0.79
CA SER A 72 11.27 -3.16 1.45
C SER A 72 10.82 -2.75 2.84
N TRP A 73 9.57 -3.01 3.18
CA TRP A 73 9.02 -2.65 4.49
C TRP A 73 7.88 -3.57 4.88
N VAL A 74 7.65 -3.62 6.18
CA VAL A 74 6.52 -4.32 6.81
C VAL A 74 5.73 -3.34 7.66
N TYR A 75 4.44 -3.57 7.73
CA TYR A 75 3.52 -2.95 8.67
C TYR A 75 2.76 -4.03 9.42
N VAL A 76 2.61 -3.81 10.72
CA VAL A 76 1.74 -4.59 11.59
C VAL A 76 0.80 -3.66 12.33
N SER A 77 -0.45 -4.07 12.47
CA SER A 77 -1.38 -3.48 13.43
C SER A 77 -2.15 -4.56 14.17
N ILE A 78 -2.23 -4.43 15.49
CA ILE A 78 -2.99 -5.30 16.38
C ILE A 78 -4.02 -4.43 17.09
N TYR A 79 -5.27 -4.85 17.04
CA TYR A 79 -6.40 -4.09 17.53
C TYR A 79 -7.36 -5.00 18.29
N ASP A 80 -7.49 -4.76 19.60
CA ASP A 80 -8.52 -5.41 20.41
C ASP A 80 -9.68 -4.46 20.61
N HIS A 81 -10.88 -4.95 20.37
CA HIS A 81 -12.10 -4.20 20.64
C HIS A 81 -13.19 -5.07 21.25
N ASP A 82 -14.00 -4.45 22.09
CA ASP A 82 -15.25 -5.01 22.57
C ASP A 82 -16.36 -4.67 21.57
N GLN A 83 -16.76 -5.65 20.77
CA GLN A 83 -17.84 -5.49 19.79
C GLN A 83 -19.24 -5.50 20.44
N CYS A 84 -19.37 -5.97 21.68
CA CYS A 84 -20.63 -5.98 22.42
C CYS A 84 -20.89 -4.64 23.13
N ALA A 85 -19.85 -4.01 23.67
CA ALA A 85 -19.94 -2.73 24.38
C ALA A 85 -19.50 -1.52 23.55
N SER A 86 -18.96 -1.74 22.34
CA SER A 86 -18.36 -0.71 21.48
C SER A 86 -17.25 0.06 22.20
N GLY A 87 -16.07 -0.55 22.29
CA GLY A 87 -14.90 0.10 22.89
C GLY A 87 -13.57 -0.45 22.38
N ILE A 88 -12.58 0.43 22.25
CA ILE A 88 -11.20 0.05 21.98
C ILE A 88 -10.55 -0.38 23.28
N ILE A 89 -10.02 -1.60 23.31
CA ILE A 89 -9.27 -2.12 24.46
C ILE A 89 -7.78 -1.89 24.23
N ARG A 90 -7.28 -2.23 23.04
CA ARG A 90 -5.85 -2.14 22.72
C ARG A 90 -5.64 -1.76 21.26
N GLU A 91 -4.67 -0.90 21.04
CA GLU A 91 -4.20 -0.54 19.70
C GLU A 91 -2.67 -0.51 19.70
N ILE A 92 -2.08 -1.34 18.85
CA ILE A 92 -0.64 -1.44 18.63
C ILE A 92 -0.41 -1.36 17.13
N TYR A 93 0.53 -0.53 16.71
CA TYR A 93 0.95 -0.55 15.31
C TYR A 93 2.42 -0.20 15.18
N GLY A 94 3.02 -0.63 14.09
CA GLY A 94 4.40 -0.30 13.79
C GLY A 94 4.78 -0.69 12.38
N SER A 95 5.94 -0.21 11.98
CA SER A 95 6.56 -0.57 10.72
C SER A 95 8.07 -0.51 10.84
N THR A 96 8.73 -1.26 9.98
CA THR A 96 10.17 -1.16 9.80
C THR A 96 10.54 -1.45 8.36
N GLU A 97 11.69 -0.92 7.94
CA GLU A 97 12.36 -1.41 6.74
C GLU A 97 12.82 -2.85 6.97
N LEU A 98 12.81 -3.62 5.90
CA LEU A 98 13.22 -5.03 5.92
C LEU A 98 14.59 -5.20 5.28
N THR A 99 15.38 -6.09 5.86
CA THR A 99 16.64 -6.54 5.27
C THR A 99 16.40 -7.61 4.21
N PRO A 100 17.37 -7.86 3.30
CA PRO A 100 17.25 -8.93 2.33
C PRO A 100 16.98 -10.28 3.02
N ASN A 101 16.01 -11.02 2.51
CA ASN A 101 15.53 -12.33 3.01
C ASN A 101 14.56 -12.30 4.20
N GLU A 102 14.30 -11.15 4.83
CA GLU A 102 13.25 -11.07 5.86
C GLU A 102 11.85 -11.18 5.23
N PHE A 103 11.70 -10.76 3.98
CA PHE A 103 10.50 -10.98 3.19
C PHE A 103 10.85 -11.57 1.83
N THR A 104 10.11 -12.59 1.41
CA THR A 104 10.24 -13.18 0.08
C THR A 104 8.88 -13.52 -0.50
N VAL A 105 8.74 -13.39 -1.82
CA VAL A 105 7.53 -13.80 -2.56
C VAL A 105 7.96 -14.62 -3.77
N ALA A 106 7.37 -15.80 -3.94
CA ALA A 106 7.59 -16.61 -5.12
C ALA A 106 7.10 -15.89 -6.39
N LYS A 107 7.84 -16.00 -7.50
CA LYS A 107 7.53 -15.29 -8.76
C LYS A 107 6.13 -15.59 -9.32
N ASN A 108 5.61 -16.78 -9.08
CA ASN A 108 4.28 -17.24 -9.48
C ASN A 108 3.19 -16.94 -8.43
N LEU A 109 3.55 -16.21 -7.36
CA LEU A 109 2.71 -15.85 -6.22
C LEU A 109 2.21 -17.07 -5.41
N SER A 110 2.79 -18.25 -5.58
CA SER A 110 2.34 -19.46 -4.88
C SER A 110 2.73 -19.50 -3.41
N SER A 111 3.70 -18.68 -2.99
CA SER A 111 4.09 -18.57 -1.60
C SER A 111 4.73 -17.23 -1.29
N ALA A 112 4.70 -16.85 -0.01
CA ALA A 112 5.51 -15.78 0.56
C ALA A 112 5.93 -16.14 1.99
N SER A 113 6.97 -15.50 2.49
CA SER A 113 7.41 -15.65 3.88
C SER A 113 7.86 -14.31 4.43
N LEU A 114 7.57 -14.06 5.70
CA LEU A 114 8.00 -12.90 6.46
C LEU A 114 8.58 -13.37 7.79
N ARG A 115 9.76 -12.88 8.15
CA ARG A 115 10.34 -12.99 9.50
C ARG A 115 11.02 -11.68 9.85
N ALA A 116 10.48 -10.94 10.80
CA ALA A 116 11.01 -9.62 11.18
C ALA A 116 10.64 -9.24 12.62
N THR A 117 11.49 -8.43 13.24
CA THR A 117 11.20 -7.76 14.52
C THR A 117 10.80 -6.32 14.23
N ILE A 118 9.61 -5.91 14.66
CA ILE A 118 9.03 -4.61 14.32
C ILE A 118 8.93 -3.74 15.58
N PRO A 119 9.49 -2.51 15.59
CA PRO A 119 9.21 -1.55 16.64
C PRO A 119 7.75 -1.08 16.52
N VAL A 120 7.03 -1.12 17.62
CA VAL A 120 5.60 -0.79 17.67
C VAL A 120 5.30 0.24 18.74
N HIS A 121 4.25 1.02 18.52
CA HIS A 121 3.69 1.95 19.49
C HIS A 121 2.40 1.37 20.08
N HIS A 122 2.37 1.19 21.40
CA HIS A 122 1.19 0.78 22.15
C HIS A 122 0.40 2.04 22.51
N VAL A 123 -0.61 2.38 21.71
CA VAL A 123 -1.36 3.65 21.85
C VAL A 123 -2.04 3.73 23.21
N THR A 124 -2.69 2.64 23.64
CA THR A 124 -3.42 2.61 24.91
C THR A 124 -2.50 2.77 26.12
N LEU A 125 -1.26 2.26 26.04
CA LEU A 125 -0.30 2.30 27.14
C LEU A 125 0.69 3.47 27.05
N GLY A 126 0.75 4.16 25.91
CA GLY A 126 1.58 5.34 25.69
C GLY A 126 3.09 5.06 25.64
N HIS A 127 3.50 3.83 25.30
CA HIS A 127 4.93 3.47 25.18
C HIS A 127 5.25 2.74 23.89
N TRP A 128 6.55 2.61 23.63
CA TRP A 128 7.09 1.82 22.53
C TRP A 128 7.46 0.42 23.01
N GLY A 129 7.38 -0.54 22.10
CA GLY A 129 7.73 -1.94 22.30
C GLY A 129 8.20 -2.57 21.00
N THR A 130 8.29 -3.90 20.99
CA THR A 130 8.66 -4.68 19.82
C THR A 130 7.73 -5.86 19.67
N VAL A 131 7.36 -6.18 18.42
CA VAL A 131 6.60 -7.36 18.06
C VAL A 131 7.43 -8.19 17.09
N GLU A 132 7.52 -9.48 17.35
CA GLU A 132 8.08 -10.46 16.43
C GLU A 132 6.99 -10.93 15.46
N VAL A 133 7.31 -10.99 14.18
CA VAL A 133 6.42 -11.48 13.13
C VAL A 133 7.09 -12.62 12.40
N GLU A 134 6.42 -13.77 12.35
CA GLU A 134 6.79 -14.90 11.51
C GLU A 134 5.56 -15.46 10.82
N ILE A 135 5.41 -15.20 9.52
CA ILE A 135 4.22 -15.60 8.75
C ILE A 135 4.66 -16.22 7.43
N ALA A 136 3.97 -17.29 7.05
CA ALA A 136 4.04 -17.89 5.74
C ALA A 136 2.69 -17.76 5.03
N TRP A 137 2.72 -17.41 3.75
CA TRP A 137 1.56 -17.44 2.87
C TRP A 137 1.66 -18.62 1.93
N ALA A 138 0.62 -19.44 1.87
CA ALA A 138 0.42 -20.48 0.88
C ALA A 138 -0.64 -20.01 -0.12
N GLY A 139 -0.23 -19.74 -1.36
CA GLY A 139 -1.13 -19.27 -2.41
C GLY A 139 -2.16 -20.33 -2.80
N THR A 140 -3.43 -19.98 -2.76
CA THR A 140 -4.57 -20.86 -3.06
C THR A 140 -5.20 -20.50 -4.41
N GLY A 141 -5.73 -21.52 -5.10
CA GLY A 141 -6.42 -21.35 -6.37
C GLY A 141 -5.55 -20.74 -7.49
N ALA A 142 -6.23 -20.21 -8.51
CA ALA A 142 -5.59 -19.56 -9.64
C ALA A 142 -5.28 -18.09 -9.34
N ALA A 143 -4.16 -17.59 -9.87
CA ALA A 143 -3.89 -16.16 -9.87
C ALA A 143 -4.78 -15.46 -10.91
N TYR A 144 -5.26 -14.27 -10.59
CA TYR A 144 -6.02 -13.44 -11.51
C TYR A 144 -5.27 -12.15 -11.85
N HIS A 145 -5.49 -11.69 -13.07
CA HIS A 145 -4.88 -10.49 -13.61
C HIS A 145 -5.88 -9.33 -13.58
N GLY A 146 -5.42 -8.16 -13.13
CA GLY A 146 -6.24 -6.97 -13.00
C GLY A 146 -5.57 -5.76 -13.63
N VAL A 147 -6.39 -4.90 -14.21
CA VAL A 147 -6.00 -3.56 -14.68
C VAL A 147 -6.93 -2.55 -14.05
N SER A 148 -6.38 -1.51 -13.46
CA SER A 148 -7.12 -0.38 -12.90
C SER A 148 -6.62 0.92 -13.53
N GLN A 149 -7.57 1.77 -13.91
CA GLN A 149 -7.29 3.08 -14.46
C GLN A 149 -8.15 4.10 -13.72
N TYR A 150 -7.51 5.15 -13.23
CA TYR A 150 -8.19 6.23 -12.53
C TYR A 150 -7.79 7.56 -13.14
N ARG A 151 -8.78 8.45 -13.31
CA ARG A 151 -8.56 9.80 -13.79
C ARG A 151 -9.45 10.76 -13.02
N ASP A 152 -8.82 11.74 -12.42
CA ASP A 152 -9.52 12.81 -11.71
C ASP A 152 -9.14 14.18 -12.28
N ARG A 153 -10.12 15.06 -12.35
CA ARG A 153 -9.99 16.40 -12.90
C ARG A 153 -10.52 17.41 -11.90
N THR A 154 -9.62 18.28 -11.46
CA THR A 154 -9.95 19.39 -10.58
C THR A 154 -9.75 20.72 -11.33
N PRO A 155 -10.24 21.84 -10.76
CA PRO A 155 -9.74 23.17 -11.12
C PRO A 155 -8.24 23.25 -10.78
N GLY A 156 -7.41 23.50 -11.78
CA GLY A 156 -5.95 23.65 -11.61
C GLY A 156 -5.11 22.40 -11.89
N PHE A 157 -5.62 21.18 -11.70
CA PHE A 157 -4.83 19.96 -12.02
C PHE A 157 -5.67 18.78 -12.51
N MET A 158 -4.96 17.72 -12.91
CA MET A 158 -5.50 16.42 -13.30
C MET A 158 -4.57 15.33 -12.80
N VAL A 159 -5.15 14.30 -12.18
CA VAL A 159 -4.43 13.10 -11.77
C VAL A 159 -4.82 11.97 -12.73
N ARG A 160 -3.84 11.21 -13.20
CA ARG A 160 -4.06 9.95 -13.91
C ARG A 160 -3.24 8.87 -13.23
N ASN A 161 -3.89 7.78 -12.87
CA ASN A 161 -3.23 6.57 -12.39
C ASN A 161 -3.54 5.40 -13.33
N HIS A 162 -2.54 4.58 -13.57
CA HIS A 162 -2.67 3.33 -14.29
C HIS A 162 -1.96 2.24 -13.51
N SER A 163 -2.67 1.19 -13.15
CA SER A 163 -2.16 0.07 -12.38
C SER A 163 -2.46 -1.25 -13.08
N VAL A 164 -1.49 -2.13 -13.14
CA VAL A 164 -1.62 -3.50 -13.66
C VAL A 164 -1.03 -4.42 -12.62
N GLY A 165 -1.76 -5.48 -12.28
CA GLY A 165 -1.33 -6.40 -11.25
C GLY A 165 -1.79 -7.82 -11.50
N THR A 166 -1.13 -8.74 -10.80
CA THR A 166 -1.57 -10.13 -10.66
C THR A 166 -1.69 -10.39 -9.18
N GLN A 167 -2.80 -10.98 -8.76
CA GLN A 167 -3.06 -11.33 -7.36
C GLN A 167 -3.42 -12.81 -7.29
N ARG A 168 -3.03 -13.45 -6.18
CA ARG A 168 -3.47 -14.79 -5.83
C ARG A 168 -3.96 -14.77 -4.39
N PHE A 169 -5.11 -15.36 -4.14
CA PHE A 169 -5.54 -15.62 -2.76
C PHE A 169 -4.52 -16.52 -2.07
N ALA A 170 -4.48 -16.46 -0.75
CA ALA A 170 -3.59 -17.28 0.05
C ALA A 170 -4.26 -17.65 1.37
N GLU A 171 -3.75 -18.69 1.99
CA GLU A 171 -3.89 -18.93 3.42
C GLU A 171 -2.60 -18.47 4.08
N ALA A 172 -2.71 -17.70 5.16
CA ALA A 172 -1.57 -17.31 5.96
C ALA A 172 -1.62 -18.01 7.32
N ASP A 173 -0.46 -18.53 7.72
CA ASP A 173 -0.24 -19.19 9.01
C ASP A 173 1.08 -18.68 9.59
N GLY A 174 1.16 -18.68 10.92
CA GLY A 174 2.31 -18.16 11.65
C GLY A 174 1.90 -17.53 12.97
N ALA A 175 2.75 -16.61 13.43
CA ALA A 175 2.59 -15.94 14.70
C ALA A 175 3.01 -14.47 14.61
N VAL A 176 2.36 -13.64 15.43
CA VAL A 176 2.69 -12.23 15.64
C VAL A 176 2.67 -12.04 17.15
N TRP A 177 3.81 -11.89 17.79
CA TRP A 177 3.88 -12.00 19.25
C TRP A 177 4.83 -11.02 19.91
N ASP A 178 4.58 -10.77 21.18
CA ASP A 178 5.46 -10.05 22.09
C ASP A 178 5.53 -10.79 23.44
N ALA A 179 5.83 -10.07 24.52
CA ALA A 179 5.87 -10.63 25.87
C ALA A 179 4.48 -10.95 26.46
N GLU A 180 3.41 -10.35 25.95
CA GLU A 180 2.03 -10.56 26.42
C GLU A 180 1.37 -11.76 25.74
N GLY A 181 1.73 -12.05 24.49
CA GLY A 181 1.26 -13.25 23.80
C GLY A 181 1.36 -13.18 22.29
N ASP A 182 0.69 -14.12 21.62
CA ASP A 182 0.61 -14.21 20.17
C ASP A 182 -0.79 -13.83 19.70
N TYR A 183 -0.84 -12.87 18.79
CA TYR A 183 -2.00 -12.17 18.27
C TYR A 183 -2.47 -12.69 16.91
N ALA A 184 -1.71 -13.59 16.29
CA ALA A 184 -2.05 -14.16 14.97
C ALA A 184 -2.32 -15.67 15.01
N ARG A 185 -2.49 -16.26 16.21
CA ARG A 185 -2.71 -17.71 16.38
C ARG A 185 -3.79 -18.26 15.45
N GLY A 186 -3.48 -19.30 14.69
CA GLY A 186 -4.40 -20.05 13.81
C GLY A 186 -4.58 -19.43 12.43
N GLU A 187 -5.58 -19.90 11.67
CA GLU A 187 -5.79 -19.49 10.27
C GLU A 187 -6.17 -18.01 10.08
N SER A 188 -5.61 -17.39 9.05
CA SER A 188 -5.99 -16.05 8.58
C SER A 188 -7.45 -15.99 8.13
N THR A 189 -8.16 -14.91 8.44
CA THR A 189 -9.50 -14.62 7.90
C THR A 189 -9.46 -14.17 6.45
N TYR A 190 -8.38 -13.48 6.05
CA TYR A 190 -8.07 -13.27 4.65
C TYR A 190 -6.56 -13.17 4.46
N ALA A 191 -6.08 -13.65 3.32
CA ALA A 191 -4.71 -13.44 2.90
C ALA A 191 -4.57 -13.48 1.38
N TYR A 192 -3.56 -12.79 0.85
CA TYR A 192 -3.22 -12.82 -0.57
C TYR A 192 -1.78 -12.38 -0.81
N THR A 193 -1.25 -12.80 -1.96
CA THR A 193 0.01 -12.33 -2.52
C THR A 193 -0.27 -11.60 -3.83
N MET A 194 0.49 -10.54 -4.12
CA MET A 194 0.24 -9.69 -5.27
C MET A 194 1.55 -9.20 -5.89
N SER A 195 1.56 -9.03 -7.20
CA SER A 195 2.58 -8.31 -7.94
C SER A 195 1.92 -7.18 -8.70
N THR A 196 2.33 -5.94 -8.46
CA THR A 196 1.69 -4.76 -9.06
C THR A 196 2.72 -3.82 -9.66
N ARG A 197 2.35 -3.23 -10.80
CA ARG A 197 3.01 -2.07 -11.41
C ARG A 197 2.00 -0.94 -11.52
N SER A 198 2.35 0.22 -11.00
CA SER A 198 1.52 1.40 -11.05
C SER A 198 2.32 2.61 -11.51
N GLY A 199 1.65 3.53 -12.20
CA GLY A 199 2.18 4.83 -12.57
C GLY A 199 1.15 5.92 -12.35
N THR A 200 1.57 7.01 -11.73
CA THR A 200 0.75 8.20 -11.51
C THR A 200 1.36 9.40 -12.21
N LEU A 201 0.50 10.17 -12.88
CA LEU A 201 0.83 11.45 -13.50
C LEU A 201 -0.04 12.54 -12.87
N VAL A 202 0.60 13.58 -12.33
CA VAL A 202 -0.07 14.80 -11.90
C VAL A 202 0.28 15.91 -12.88
N ILE A 203 -0.76 16.51 -13.43
CA ILE A 203 -0.67 17.46 -14.52
C ILE A 203 -1.32 18.77 -14.06
N VAL A 204 -0.55 19.86 -14.04
CA VAL A 204 -1.06 21.19 -13.68
C VAL A 204 -1.40 21.96 -14.97
N LYS A 205 -2.53 22.67 -14.95
CA LYS A 205 -3.08 23.41 -16.09
C LYS A 205 -2.59 24.85 -16.13
#